data_AF-A0A8S9UV73-F1
#
_entry.id   AF-A0A8S9UV73-F1
#
_cell.length_a   1.000
_cell.length_b   1.000
_cell.length_c   1.000
_cell.angle_alpha   90.00
_cell.angle_beta   90.00
_cell.angle_gamma   90.00
#
_symmetry.space_group_name_H-M   'P 1'
#
loop_
_entity.id
_entity.type
_entity.pdbx_description
1 polymer ?
#
loop_
_entity_poly.entity_id
_entity_poly.type
_entity_poly.pdbx_seq_one_letter_code
_entity_poly.pdbx_strand_id
1 'polypeptide(L)'
;MTAVALDENNRPYRQLPELVDASDAKRIDRLREIALQRKSMSLRRKKMEKFVDDLPQVSLEMLGDFSRTEWSEKAPVKDTIVALSTSFLPCHLNRNGTVFGGEILSWMDKAALYCGRIFTGNSNMVTVPADRISFHLPVRTNDVATMEARVYGVRESKFSSSNLGRKNVKSLIPAIS
;
A
#
# COMPACT_ATOMS: atom_id res chain seq x y z
N MET A 1 10.78 -4.04 -2.10
CA MET A 1 10.93 -2.73 -2.76
C MET A 1 11.70 -2.95 -4.06
N THR A 2 11.39 -2.19 -5.11
CA THR A 2 12.15 -2.16 -6.37
C THR A 2 12.50 -0.70 -6.64
N ALA A 3 13.76 -0.42 -6.92
CA ALA A 3 14.25 0.91 -7.27
C ALA A 3 14.66 0.92 -8.74
N VAL A 4 14.57 2.08 -9.38
CA VAL A 4 14.95 2.29 -10.78
C VAL A 4 16.03 3.37 -10.81
N ALA A 5 17.18 3.06 -11.39
CA ALA A 5 18.20 4.06 -11.66
C ALA A 5 17.76 4.92 -12.86
N LEU A 6 17.95 6.23 -12.75
CA LEU A 6 17.62 7.19 -13.80
C LEU A 6 18.89 7.87 -14.30
N ASP A 7 18.93 8.19 -15.59
CA ASP A 7 19.97 9.03 -16.19
C ASP A 7 19.70 10.54 -15.96
N GLU A 8 20.60 11.38 -16.46
CA GLU A 8 20.49 12.85 -16.39
C GLU A 8 19.22 13.42 -17.04
N ASN A 9 18.59 12.67 -17.94
CA ASN A 9 17.35 13.03 -18.63
C ASN A 9 16.11 12.39 -18.00
N ASN A 10 16.22 11.85 -16.78
CA ASN A 10 15.16 11.13 -16.06
C ASN A 10 14.62 9.88 -16.78
N ARG A 11 15.43 9.25 -17.64
CA ARG A 11 15.08 7.99 -18.30
C ARG A 11 15.67 6.80 -17.55
N PRO A 12 15.07 5.60 -17.64
CA PRO A 12 15.63 4.41 -17.00
C PRO A 12 17.05 4.13 -17.49
N TYR A 13 18.01 4.15 -16.57
CA TYR A 13 19.40 3.84 -16.84
C TYR A 13 19.58 2.33 -17.02
N ARG A 14 20.06 1.92 -18.20
CA ARG A 14 20.10 0.50 -18.61
C ARG A 14 21.42 -0.20 -18.33
N GLN A 15 22.51 0.54 -18.18
CA GLN A 15 23.87 -0.01 -18.05
C GLN A 15 24.23 -0.25 -16.58
N LEU A 16 23.43 -1.08 -15.89
CA LEU A 16 23.68 -1.42 -14.50
C LEU A 16 24.91 -2.36 -14.40
N PRO A 17 25.79 -2.15 -13.40
CA PRO A 17 26.92 -3.05 -13.17
C PRO A 17 26.45 -4.45 -12.79
N GLU A 18 27.26 -5.46 -13.11
CA GLU A 18 27.00 -6.83 -12.68
C GLU A 18 27.25 -6.99 -11.18
N LEU A 19 26.30 -7.62 -10.48
CA LEU A 19 26.47 -7.95 -9.07
C LEU A 19 27.38 -9.17 -8.91
N VAL A 20 28.48 -9.02 -8.19
CA VAL A 20 29.47 -10.06 -7.91
C VAL A 20 29.70 -10.21 -6.40
N ASP A 21 30.10 -11.40 -5.95
CA ASP A 21 30.53 -11.69 -4.59
C ASP A 21 31.88 -12.39 -4.66
N ALA A 22 32.94 -11.71 -4.23
CA ALA A 22 34.32 -12.20 -4.29
C ALA A 22 34.57 -13.40 -3.37
N SER A 23 33.72 -13.59 -2.35
CA SER A 23 33.88 -14.62 -1.33
C SER A 23 33.03 -15.86 -1.62
N ASP A 24 31.88 -15.72 -2.28
CA ASP A 24 31.02 -16.84 -2.67
C ASP A 24 30.25 -16.56 -3.98
N ALA A 25 30.77 -17.05 -5.11
CA ALA A 25 30.10 -16.91 -6.40
C ALA A 25 28.70 -17.56 -6.43
N LYS A 26 28.48 -18.67 -5.69
CA LYS A 26 27.18 -19.37 -5.67
C LYS A 26 26.10 -18.54 -4.96
N ARG A 27 26.48 -17.58 -4.12
CA ARG A 27 25.52 -16.68 -3.45
C ARG A 27 24.78 -15.80 -4.44
N ILE A 28 25.48 -15.29 -5.46
CA ILE A 28 24.89 -14.43 -6.48
C ILE A 28 23.82 -15.19 -7.27
N ASP A 29 24.09 -16.44 -7.65
CA ASP A 29 23.12 -17.27 -8.37
C ASP A 29 21.85 -17.51 -7.55
N ARG A 30 21.99 -17.84 -6.26
CA ARG A 30 20.85 -17.98 -5.33
C ARG A 30 20.04 -16.69 -5.23
N LEU A 31 20.71 -15.54 -5.11
CA LEU A 31 20.03 -14.23 -5.03
C LEU A 31 19.31 -13.87 -6.34
N ARG A 32 19.90 -14.19 -7.50
CA ARG A 32 19.29 -14.01 -8.82
C ARG A 32 18.03 -14.86 -8.96
N GLU A 33 18.09 -16.12 -8.55
CA GLU A 33 16.93 -17.02 -8.57
C GLU A 33 15.78 -16.48 -7.70
N ILE A 34 16.08 -16.04 -6.47
CA ILE A 34 15.08 -15.40 -5.59
C ILE A 34 14.49 -14.15 -6.23
N ALA A 35 15.32 -13.32 -6.87
CA ALA A 35 14.84 -12.10 -7.55
C ALA A 35 13.91 -12.44 -8.73
N LEU A 36 14.23 -13.46 -9.52
CA LEU A 36 13.39 -13.96 -10.62
C LEU A 36 12.06 -14.50 -10.11
N GLN A 37 12.08 -15.29 -9.03
CA GLN A 37 10.86 -15.78 -8.36
C GLN A 37 9.98 -14.64 -7.84
N ARG A 38 10.56 -13.61 -7.21
CA ARG A 38 9.81 -12.43 -6.77
C ARG A 38 9.21 -11.65 -7.94
N LYS A 39 9.93 -11.55 -9.06
CA LYS A 39 9.43 -10.92 -10.29
C LYS A 39 8.25 -11.68 -10.87
N SER A 40 8.30 -13.02 -10.93
CA SER A 40 7.19 -13.83 -11.45
C SER A 40 5.96 -13.75 -10.55
N MET A 41 6.13 -13.79 -9.23
CA MET A 41 5.07 -13.57 -8.24
C MET A 41 4.41 -12.20 -8.40
N SER A 42 5.23 -11.16 -8.61
CA SER A 42 4.75 -9.80 -8.84
C SER A 42 3.90 -9.67 -10.12
N LEU A 43 4.28 -10.35 -11.20
CA LEU A 43 3.52 -10.38 -12.46
C LEU A 43 2.19 -11.16 -12.30
N ARG A 44 2.23 -12.31 -11.62
CA ARG A 44 1.02 -13.10 -11.34
C ARG A 44 0.01 -12.30 -10.52
N ARG A 45 0.48 -11.62 -9.47
CA ARG A 45 -0.35 -10.73 -8.65
C ARG A 45 -0.96 -9.61 -9.47
N LYS A 46 -0.18 -8.91 -10.31
CA LYS A 46 -0.69 -7.85 -11.19
C LYS A 46 -1.78 -8.34 -12.15
N LYS A 47 -1.65 -9.56 -12.67
CA LYS A 47 -2.71 -10.19 -13.49
C LYS A 47 -3.98 -10.46 -12.69
N MET A 48 -3.83 -10.94 -11.45
CA MET A 48 -4.97 -11.19 -10.55
C MET A 48 -5.66 -9.89 -10.14
N GLU A 49 -4.90 -8.85 -9.77
CA GLU A 49 -5.43 -7.52 -9.44
C GLU A 49 -6.27 -6.99 -10.60
N LYS A 50 -5.74 -7.02 -11.83
CA LYS A 50 -6.49 -6.62 -13.02
C LYS A 50 -7.77 -7.45 -13.21
N PHE A 51 -7.70 -8.76 -13.01
CA PHE A 51 -8.88 -9.62 -13.09
C PHE A 51 -9.95 -9.24 -12.05
N VAL A 52 -9.54 -8.93 -10.81
CA VAL A 52 -10.44 -8.48 -9.74
C VAL A 52 -11.05 -7.12 -10.07
N ASP A 53 -10.27 -6.18 -10.61
CA ASP A 53 -10.74 -4.87 -11.04
C ASP A 53 -11.76 -4.96 -12.20
N ASP A 54 -11.60 -5.96 -13.08
CA ASP A 54 -12.48 -6.23 -14.21
C ASP A 54 -13.76 -7.04 -13.80
N LEU A 55 -13.88 -7.49 -12.55
CA LEU A 55 -15.09 -8.18 -12.09
C LEU A 55 -16.31 -7.24 -12.08
N PRO A 56 -17.49 -7.71 -12.50
CA PRO A 56 -18.70 -6.91 -12.43
C PRO A 56 -18.96 -6.48 -10.98
N GLN A 57 -19.25 -5.19 -10.78
CA GLN A 57 -19.57 -4.69 -9.44
C GLN A 57 -20.83 -5.36 -8.91
N VAL A 58 -20.76 -5.85 -7.68
CA VAL A 58 -21.90 -6.45 -6.98
C VAL A 58 -22.98 -5.39 -6.82
N SER A 59 -24.13 -5.58 -7.47
CA SER A 59 -25.29 -4.70 -7.29
C SER A 59 -25.98 -5.00 -5.95
N LEU A 60 -26.77 -4.06 -5.45
CA LEU A 60 -27.59 -4.28 -4.24
C LEU A 60 -28.53 -5.50 -4.37
N GLU A 61 -28.96 -5.83 -5.59
CA GLU A 61 -29.81 -6.98 -5.91
C GLU A 61 -29.06 -8.33 -5.86
N MET A 62 -27.74 -8.30 -6.02
CA MET A 62 -26.87 -9.49 -5.91
C MET A 62 -26.50 -9.83 -4.46
N LEU A 63 -26.76 -8.91 -3.52
CA LEU A 63 -26.59 -9.15 -2.10
C LEU A 63 -27.81 -9.94 -1.59
N GLY A 64 -27.58 -11.18 -1.14
CA GLY A 64 -28.62 -11.94 -0.45
C GLY A 64 -29.09 -11.23 0.82
N ASP A 65 -30.25 -11.61 1.35
CA ASP A 65 -30.72 -11.08 2.63
C ASP A 65 -29.77 -11.56 3.76
N PHE A 66 -28.81 -10.71 4.12
CA PHE A 66 -27.84 -10.96 5.19
C PHE A 66 -28.44 -10.62 6.57
N SER A 67 -29.71 -10.96 6.81
CA SER A 67 -30.38 -10.82 8.10
C SER A 67 -29.85 -11.86 9.12
N ARG A 68 -28.57 -11.77 9.51
CA ARG A 68 -27.96 -12.45 10.66
C ARG A 68 -26.58 -11.80 10.86
N THR A 69 -26.22 -11.20 11.99
CA THR A 69 -26.69 -11.28 13.39
C THR A 69 -26.21 -9.99 14.08
N GLU A 70 -26.82 -9.60 15.20
CA GLU A 70 -26.52 -8.47 16.09
C GLU A 70 -25.02 -8.06 16.20
N TRP A 71 -24.48 -7.27 15.27
CA TRP A 71 -23.22 -6.56 15.47
C TRP A 71 -23.23 -5.18 14.78
N SER A 72 -23.28 -4.15 15.63
CA SER A 72 -22.93 -2.73 15.43
C SER A 72 -23.75 -1.85 14.47
N GLU A 73 -23.79 -0.56 14.84
CA GLU A 73 -24.24 0.59 14.08
C GLU A 73 -23.70 0.57 12.64
N LYS A 74 -24.58 0.77 11.66
CA LYS A 74 -24.20 0.79 10.25
C LYS A 74 -23.60 2.16 9.92
N ALA A 75 -22.32 2.20 9.53
CA ALA A 75 -21.68 3.42 9.03
C ALA A 75 -21.64 3.41 7.49
N PRO A 76 -22.24 4.40 6.81
CA PRO A 76 -22.07 4.59 5.38
C PRO A 76 -20.60 4.80 4.98
N VAL A 77 -20.14 4.21 3.88
CA VAL A 77 -18.76 4.36 3.38
C VAL A 77 -18.38 5.84 3.20
N LYS A 78 -19.33 6.66 2.72
CA LYS A 78 -19.16 8.11 2.55
C LYS A 78 -18.74 8.82 3.84
N ASP A 79 -19.18 8.34 4.99
CA ASP A 79 -18.91 8.96 6.29
C ASP A 79 -17.54 8.53 6.83
N THR A 80 -16.85 7.63 6.13
CA THR A 80 -15.48 7.19 6.43
C THR A 80 -14.41 7.88 5.60
N ILE A 81 -14.80 8.71 4.61
CA ILE A 81 -13.85 9.33 3.68
C ILE A 81 -13.01 10.37 4.42
N VAL A 82 -11.69 10.25 4.29
CA VAL A 82 -10.71 11.20 4.81
C VAL A 82 -9.80 11.62 3.67
N ALA A 83 -9.71 12.93 3.42
CA ALA A 83 -8.76 13.50 2.48
C ALA A 83 -7.73 14.34 3.24
N LEU A 84 -6.45 14.04 3.04
CA LEU A 84 -5.34 14.86 3.53
C LEU A 84 -4.65 15.49 2.32
N SER A 85 -4.46 16.81 2.33
CA SER A 85 -3.67 17.50 1.30
C SER A 85 -2.42 18.10 1.92
N THR A 86 -1.29 17.98 1.23
CA THR A 86 -0.01 18.49 1.69
C THR A 86 0.85 18.97 0.53
N SER A 87 1.69 19.96 0.80
CA SER A 87 2.81 20.34 -0.08
C SER A 87 4.10 19.84 0.55
N PHE A 88 5.03 19.36 -0.27
CA PHE A 88 6.29 18.85 0.23
C PHE A 88 7.36 19.94 0.21
N LEU A 89 8.09 20.07 1.31
CA LEU A 89 9.24 20.95 1.44
C LEU A 89 10.50 20.37 0.76
N PRO A 90 11.52 21.22 0.49
CA PRO A 90 12.79 20.76 -0.09
C PRO A 90 13.48 19.63 0.69
N CYS A 91 13.32 19.56 2.02
CA CYS A 91 13.88 18.48 2.83
C CYS A 91 13.26 17.10 2.56
N HIS A 92 12.09 17.03 1.91
CA HIS A 92 11.42 15.78 1.53
C HIS A 92 11.86 15.26 0.15
N LEU A 93 12.72 15.99 -0.56
CA LEU A 93 13.15 15.64 -1.92
C LEU A 93 14.42 14.78 -1.90
N ASN A 94 14.49 13.85 -2.83
CA ASN A 94 15.73 13.16 -3.18
C ASN A 94 16.61 14.02 -4.08
N ARG A 95 17.82 13.52 -4.41
CA ARG A 95 18.78 14.21 -5.28
C ARG A 95 18.24 14.50 -6.70
N ASN A 96 17.16 13.84 -7.12
CA ASN A 96 16.51 14.08 -8.42
C ASN A 96 15.44 15.18 -8.34
N GLY A 97 15.30 15.88 -7.20
CA GLY A 97 14.30 16.94 -7.03
C GLY A 97 12.86 16.41 -6.98
N THR A 98 12.68 15.13 -6.65
CA THR A 98 11.37 14.49 -6.50
C THR A 98 11.19 14.00 -5.07
N VAL A 99 9.94 13.98 -4.58
CA VAL A 99 9.63 13.57 -3.20
C VAL A 99 10.07 12.12 -2.98
N PHE A 100 10.70 11.85 -1.84
CA PHE A 100 11.03 10.48 -1.44
C PHE A 100 9.73 9.66 -1.31
N GLY A 101 9.71 8.48 -1.90
CA GLY A 101 8.54 7.59 -1.80
C GLY A 101 8.16 7.27 -0.35
N GLY A 102 9.13 7.21 0.57
CA GLY A 102 8.87 7.04 2.00
C GLY A 102 8.02 8.14 2.64
N GLU A 103 8.18 9.39 2.19
CA GLU A 103 7.36 10.52 2.66
C GLU A 103 5.91 10.37 2.21
N ILE A 104 5.70 10.04 0.93
CA ILE A 104 4.36 9.79 0.39
C ILE A 104 3.70 8.63 1.15
N LEU A 105 4.43 7.53 1.39
CA LEU A 105 3.92 6.39 2.15
C LEU A 105 3.54 6.75 3.59
N SER A 106 4.32 7.60 4.27
CA SER A 106 3.98 8.07 5.62
C SER A 106 2.66 8.85 5.64
N TRP A 107 2.45 9.69 4.62
CA TRP A 107 1.24 10.47 4.47
C TRP A 107 0.02 9.62 4.11
N MET A 108 0.18 8.60 3.24
CA MET A 108 -0.86 7.60 2.97
C MET A 108 -1.25 6.84 4.24
N ASP A 109 -0.27 6.39 5.04
CA ASP A 109 -0.50 5.67 6.29
C ASP A 109 -1.27 6.54 7.31
N LYS A 110 -0.94 7.83 7.41
CA LYS A 110 -1.71 8.79 8.24
C LYS A 110 -3.17 8.89 7.81
N ALA A 111 -3.43 9.04 6.50
CA ALA A 111 -4.80 9.11 5.97
C ALA A 111 -5.60 7.85 6.31
N ALA A 112 -5.01 6.67 6.12
CA ALA A 112 -5.63 5.39 6.45
C ALA A 112 -5.89 5.22 7.96
N LEU A 113 -4.94 5.60 8.81
CA LEU A 113 -5.11 5.54 10.26
C LEU A 113 -6.20 6.50 10.75
N TYR A 114 -6.28 7.73 10.22
CA TYR A 114 -7.37 8.65 10.57
C TYR A 114 -8.73 8.12 10.11
N CYS A 115 -8.81 7.61 8.89
CA CYS A 115 -10.00 6.94 8.37
C CYS A 115 -10.47 5.81 9.31
N GLY A 116 -9.54 4.95 9.73
CA GLY A 116 -9.85 3.87 10.67
C GLY A 116 -10.26 4.33 12.07
N ARG A 117 -9.65 5.42 12.58
CA ARG A 117 -10.02 6.03 13.87
C ARG A 117 -11.43 6.60 13.83
N ILE A 118 -11.80 7.31 12.77
CA ILE A 118 -13.14 7.86 12.59
C ILE A 118 -14.17 6.73 12.52
N PHE A 119 -13.90 5.71 11.71
CA PHE A 119 -14.82 4.57 11.56
C PHE A 119 -15.02 3.77 12.85
N THR A 120 -13.97 3.60 13.67
CA THR A 120 -14.04 2.76 14.89
C THR A 120 -14.31 3.52 16.18
N GLY A 121 -14.17 4.85 16.16
CA GLY A 121 -14.11 5.67 17.39
C GLY A 121 -12.90 5.34 18.30
N ASN A 122 -11.94 4.54 17.85
CA ASN A 122 -10.80 4.09 18.65
C ASN A 122 -9.51 4.80 18.21
N SER A 123 -8.81 5.42 19.16
CA SER A 123 -7.55 6.11 18.92
C SER A 123 -6.35 5.18 18.74
N ASN A 124 -6.42 3.96 19.27
CA ASN A 124 -5.33 2.98 19.27
C ASN A 124 -5.43 2.07 18.04
N MET A 125 -4.75 2.48 16.96
CA MET A 125 -4.74 1.81 15.67
C MET A 125 -3.30 1.49 15.26
N VAL A 126 -3.12 0.33 14.62
CA VAL A 126 -1.83 -0.11 14.07
C VAL A 126 -1.99 -0.53 12.62
N THR A 127 -0.97 -0.25 11.82
CA THR A 127 -0.88 -0.72 10.43
C THR A 127 -0.30 -2.14 10.43
N VAL A 128 -1.01 -3.10 9.82
CA VAL A 128 -0.58 -4.51 9.79
C VAL A 128 0.21 -4.80 8.50
N PRO A 129 -0.38 -5.20 7.35
CA PRO A 129 0.31 -5.09 6.06
C PRO A 129 -0.32 -3.99 5.20
N ALA A 130 0.53 -3.15 4.61
CA ALA A 130 0.14 -2.35 3.46
C ALA A 130 0.25 -3.20 2.19
N ASP A 131 -0.71 -3.01 1.28
CA ASP A 131 -0.64 -3.62 -0.05
C ASP A 131 0.49 -3.01 -0.89
N ARG A 132 0.73 -3.59 -2.07
CA ARG A 132 1.78 -3.12 -2.96
C ARG A 132 1.41 -1.73 -3.50
N ILE A 133 2.30 -0.76 -3.27
CA ILE A 133 2.17 0.60 -3.81
C ILE A 133 3.14 0.77 -4.99
N SER A 134 2.67 1.41 -6.06
CA SER A 134 3.47 1.74 -7.24
C SER A 134 3.39 3.24 -7.50
N PHE A 135 4.54 3.89 -7.68
CA PHE A 135 4.61 5.30 -8.02
C PHE A 135 4.61 5.45 -9.54
N HIS A 136 3.57 6.11 -10.07
CA HIS A 136 3.40 6.28 -11.52
C HIS A 136 4.06 7.55 -12.05
N LEU A 137 4.04 8.62 -11.26
CA LEU A 137 4.56 9.93 -11.62
C LEU A 137 5.42 10.50 -10.48
N PRO A 138 6.46 11.27 -10.81
CA PRO A 138 7.23 11.99 -9.81
C PRO A 138 6.40 13.12 -9.19
N VAL A 139 6.52 13.30 -7.87
CA VAL A 139 5.94 14.44 -7.13
C VAL A 139 7.05 15.46 -6.87
N ARG A 140 6.77 16.75 -7.08
CA ARG A 140 7.70 17.88 -6.92
C ARG A 140 7.20 18.84 -5.84
N THR A 141 8.05 19.79 -5.46
CA THR A 141 7.78 20.79 -4.41
C THR A 141 6.59 21.70 -4.72
N ASN A 142 6.32 21.93 -6.00
CA ASN A 142 5.21 22.78 -6.45
C ASN A 142 3.89 22.01 -6.56
N ASP A 143 3.91 20.69 -6.36
CA ASP A 143 2.71 19.87 -6.40
C ASP A 143 2.02 19.88 -5.04
N VAL A 144 0.69 19.85 -5.06
CA VAL A 144 -0.12 19.54 -3.89
C VAL A 144 -0.54 18.09 -4.00
N ALA A 145 -0.05 17.25 -3.08
CA ALA A 145 -0.44 15.85 -3.01
C ALA A 145 -1.66 15.71 -2.11
N THR A 146 -2.70 15.06 -2.62
CA THR A 146 -3.89 14.69 -1.85
C THR A 146 -3.92 13.18 -1.72
N MET A 147 -4.07 12.69 -0.49
CA MET A 147 -4.29 11.29 -0.18
C MET A 147 -5.72 11.14 0.31
N GLU A 148 -6.54 10.38 -0.41
CA GLU A 148 -7.90 10.05 -0.01
C GLU A 148 -7.95 8.62 0.52
N ALA A 149 -8.53 8.41 1.70
CA ALA A 149 -8.72 7.10 2.30
C ALA A 149 -10.19 6.86 2.67
N ARG A 150 -10.65 5.61 2.50
CA ARG A 150 -12.00 5.15 2.90
C ARG A 150 -11.99 3.71 3.37
N VAL A 151 -12.88 3.35 4.28
CA VAL A 151 -13.07 1.94 4.68
C VAL A 151 -13.93 1.25 3.63
N TYR A 152 -13.39 0.23 2.98
CA TYR A 152 -14.17 -0.57 2.01
C TYR A 152 -14.55 -1.96 2.54
N GLY A 153 -13.94 -2.40 3.64
CA GLY A 153 -14.24 -3.69 4.23
C GLY A 153 -13.74 -3.81 5.67
N VAL A 154 -14.45 -4.65 6.43
CA VAL A 154 -14.08 -5.07 7.77
C VAL A 154 -14.03 -6.58 7.79
N ARG A 155 -12.92 -7.15 8.27
CA ARG A 155 -12.77 -8.61 8.38
C ARG A 155 -12.11 -8.99 9.69
N GLU A 156 -12.45 -10.17 10.19
CA GLU A 156 -11.65 -10.79 11.25
C GLU A 156 -10.29 -11.23 10.69
N SER A 157 -9.24 -11.00 11.45
CA SER A 157 -7.88 -11.36 11.09
C SER A 157 -7.10 -11.79 12.33
N LYS A 158 -6.12 -12.66 12.12
CA LYS A 158 -5.22 -13.08 13.20
C LYS A 158 -4.05 -12.10 13.26
N PHE A 159 -3.89 -11.44 14.40
CA PHE A 159 -2.74 -10.59 14.67
C PHE A 159 -1.88 -11.23 15.77
N SER A 160 -0.56 -11.19 15.58
CA SER A 160 0.41 -11.62 16.59
C SER A 160 1.47 -10.54 16.73
N SER A 161 1.66 -10.05 17.95
CA SER A 161 2.81 -9.23 18.32
C SER A 161 3.62 -9.96 19.39
N SER A 162 4.90 -9.62 19.51
CA SER A 162 5.84 -10.25 20.47
C SER A 162 5.32 -10.24 21.90
N ASN A 163 4.44 -9.29 22.24
CA ASN A 163 3.95 -9.05 23.59
C ASN A 163 2.50 -9.52 23.83
N LEU A 164 1.75 -9.95 22.79
CA LEU A 164 0.29 -10.16 22.93
C LEU A 164 -0.23 -11.55 22.52
N GLY A 165 0.64 -12.47 22.13
CA GLY A 165 0.21 -13.77 21.60
C GLY A 165 -0.62 -13.65 20.33
N ARG A 166 -1.17 -14.75 19.83
CA ARG A 166 -2.01 -14.76 18.62
C ARG A 166 -3.47 -14.50 19.01
N LYS A 167 -4.05 -13.38 18.59
CA LYS A 167 -5.44 -13.02 18.88
C LYS A 167 -6.22 -12.75 17.59
N ASN A 168 -7.54 -13.02 17.64
CA ASN A 168 -8.46 -12.56 16.61
C ASN A 168 -8.69 -11.06 16.83
N VAL A 169 -8.52 -10.27 15.77
CA VAL A 169 -8.75 -8.82 15.77
C VAL A 169 -9.59 -8.44 14.56
N LYS A 170 -10.39 -7.38 14.69
CA LYS A 170 -11.03 -6.77 13.53
C LYS A 170 -9.98 -5.95 12.79
N SER A 171 -9.79 -6.25 11.51
CA SER A 171 -8.94 -5.48 10.62
C SER A 171 -9.80 -4.66 9.67
N LEU A 172 -9.39 -3.41 9.47
CA LEU A 172 -9.96 -2.54 8.45
C LEU A 172 -9.16 -2.72 7.18
N ILE A 173 -9.86 -2.65 6.06
CA ILE A 173 -9.21 -2.59 4.76
C ILE A 173 -9.48 -1.19 4.20
N PRO A 174 -8.51 -0.27 4.33
CA PRO A 174 -8.60 1.05 3.73
C PRO A 174 -8.25 0.95 2.24
N ALA A 175 -9.04 1.63 1.40
CA ALA A 175 -8.64 1.93 0.04
C ALA A 175 -8.04 3.34 0.06
N ILE A 176 -6.88 3.51 -0.56
CA ILE A 176 -6.18 4.80 -0.65
C ILE A 176 -5.96 5.13 -2.13
N SER A 177 -6.31 6.33 -2.54
CA SER A 177 -6.04 6.89 -3.87
C SER A 177 -5.25 8.19 -3.78
#